data_AF-A0A7L0M282-F1
#
_entry.id   AF-A0A7L0M282-F1
#
_cell.length_a   1.000
_cell.length_b   1.000
_cell.length_c   1.000
_cell.angle_alpha   90.00
_cell.angle_beta   90.00
_cell.angle_gamma   90.00
#
_symmetry.space_group_name_H-M   'P 1'
#
loop_
_entity.id
_entity.type
_entity.pdbx_description
1 polymer ?
#
loop_
_entity_poly.entity_id
_entity_poly.type
_entity_poly.pdbx_seq_one_letter_code
_entity_poly.pdbx_strand_id
1 'polypeptide(L)'
;MYTFLPENFTPVKQKPSKELRPMLGAILLGLILFIAAVVAWCYYTVSLRKAERLKTELMDLRADGFVIRNQHGEVVFRLAFRSGSLDLESCSKEGEILSCTRSGRGPLNFFIQTVKPKDTVMCYRVRWEELADGPAVEHTMFWEDAHWYGGSEMSSQHWPIRLAGYQEPVPYVTSDVYSFRDSFGGILERYWLSSKAAAIKINDSVPFHLGFNATERTLFFQARYKDSPYKPPPYLPKQFSTFRPLSDPSIWSRCYTEMAIPFYELAEVRVGYQSQNISCFFRIIDRDSVWGYELGLKSLIPTVLTISMLGYPFISADMIGGNFFPNKTDGAVEIPDRELYVRWLELSAFMPSMQFSIPPWLYDKEVVEIAQKFTELHESLVAPLLLELAGEVTDTGDPIIRPIWWISPRDEATHRIDSQFLIGDTLMVAPVLEMGKQERDVYLPAGKWRSYKGELFEKTPVLLTDYPVDLDEVAYFLWVS
;
A
#
# COMPACT_ATOMS: atom_id res chain seq x y z
N MET A 1 -8.49 48.67 -108.76
CA MET A 1 -9.51 48.31 -107.75
C MET A 1 -8.91 48.73 -106.41
N TYR A 2 -9.10 49.98 -105.97
CA TYR A 2 -10.24 50.48 -105.17
C TYR A 2 -10.47 49.56 -103.94
N THR A 3 -10.34 50.02 -102.68
CA THR A 3 -10.93 51.24 -102.10
C THR A 3 -10.21 51.69 -100.81
N PHE A 4 -10.37 52.99 -100.53
CA PHE A 4 -9.94 53.77 -99.36
C PHE A 4 -10.95 53.70 -98.18
N LEU A 5 -10.40 53.69 -96.94
CA LEU A 5 -10.76 54.39 -95.66
C LEU A 5 -12.21 54.28 -95.07
N PRO A 6 -12.44 54.49 -93.73
CA PRO A 6 -11.73 55.42 -92.82
C PRO A 6 -11.46 54.99 -91.36
N GLU A 7 -10.88 55.96 -90.64
CA GLU A 7 -10.23 55.98 -89.33
C GLU A 7 -11.14 55.90 -88.07
N ASN A 8 -10.44 55.71 -86.94
CA ASN A 8 -10.70 56.20 -85.58
C ASN A 8 -11.71 55.49 -84.66
N PHE A 9 -11.17 54.62 -83.80
CA PHE A 9 -11.59 54.52 -82.40
C PHE A 9 -10.35 54.32 -81.50
N THR A 10 -9.98 55.35 -80.75
CA THR A 10 -9.03 55.25 -79.64
C THR A 10 -9.76 54.80 -78.38
N PRO A 11 -9.47 53.63 -77.78
CA PRO A 11 -9.94 53.31 -76.45
C PRO A 11 -9.09 54.03 -75.41
N VAL A 12 -9.72 54.88 -74.60
CA VAL A 12 -9.12 55.45 -73.40
C VAL A 12 -8.77 54.30 -72.45
N LYS A 13 -7.48 53.98 -72.29
CA LYS A 13 -6.99 53.12 -71.20
C LYS A 13 -7.23 53.86 -69.88
N GLN A 14 -8.24 53.45 -69.12
CA GLN A 14 -8.33 53.80 -67.70
C GLN A 14 -7.04 53.32 -67.01
N LYS A 15 -6.25 54.25 -66.46
CA LYS A 15 -5.16 53.92 -65.54
C LYS A 15 -5.79 53.20 -64.34
N PRO A 16 -5.28 52.03 -63.90
CA PRO A 16 -5.73 51.43 -62.66
C PRO A 16 -5.43 52.41 -61.52
N SER A 17 -6.43 52.64 -60.66
CA SER A 17 -6.30 53.55 -59.53
C SER A 17 -5.07 53.16 -58.67
N LYS A 18 -4.33 54.16 -58.19
CA LYS A 18 -3.18 53.98 -57.30
C LYS A 18 -3.53 53.29 -55.97
N GLU A 19 -4.81 53.06 -55.69
CA GLU A 19 -5.33 52.40 -54.49
C GLU A 19 -5.58 50.89 -54.63
N LEU A 20 -5.57 50.33 -55.85
CA LEU A 20 -5.90 48.92 -56.05
C LEU A 20 -4.84 47.95 -55.50
N ARG A 21 -3.56 48.34 -55.54
CA ARG A 21 -2.42 47.54 -55.04
C ARG A 21 -2.40 47.37 -53.52
N PRO A 22 -2.55 48.42 -52.69
CA PRO A 22 -2.63 48.26 -51.24
C PRO A 22 -3.90 47.50 -50.82
N MET A 23 -5.02 47.67 -51.54
CA MET A 23 -6.27 46.93 -51.28
C MET A 23 -6.12 45.42 -51.52
N LEU A 24 -5.50 45.02 -52.64
CA LEU A 24 -5.17 43.62 -52.93
C LEU A 24 -4.22 43.01 -51.90
N GLY A 25 -3.24 43.79 -51.42
CA GLY A 25 -2.32 43.37 -50.35
C GLY A 25 -3.03 43.15 -49.01
N ALA A 26 -3.97 44.03 -48.65
CA ALA A 26 -4.78 43.90 -47.44
C ALA A 26 -5.73 42.69 -47.49
N ILE A 27 -6.34 42.43 -48.66
CA ILE A 27 -7.20 41.24 -48.87
C ILE A 27 -6.37 39.96 -48.74
N LEU A 28 -5.17 39.90 -49.35
CA LEU A 28 -4.29 38.75 -49.26
C LEU A 28 -3.82 38.50 -47.82
N LEU A 29 -3.44 39.56 -47.10
CA LEU A 29 -3.06 39.48 -45.68
C LEU A 29 -4.23 39.00 -44.81
N GLY A 30 -5.45 39.51 -45.06
CA GLY A 30 -6.66 39.07 -44.38
C GLY A 30 -6.97 37.59 -44.62
N LEU A 31 -6.77 37.10 -45.85
CA LEU A 31 -6.91 35.68 -46.21
C LEU A 31 -5.88 34.80 -45.51
N ILE A 32 -4.62 35.24 -45.43
CA ILE A 32 -3.55 34.52 -44.72
C ILE A 32 -3.86 34.44 -43.22
N LEU A 33 -4.26 35.55 -42.59
CA LEU A 33 -4.62 35.57 -41.18
C LEU A 33 -5.86 34.71 -40.89
N PHE A 34 -6.85 34.70 -41.78
CA PHE A 34 -8.03 33.85 -41.67
C PHE A 34 -7.65 32.36 -41.75
N ILE A 35 -6.82 31.97 -42.72
CA ILE A 35 -6.33 30.59 -42.83
C ILE A 35 -5.53 30.20 -41.59
N ALA A 36 -4.64 31.07 -41.10
CA ALA A 36 -3.88 30.83 -39.87
C ALA A 36 -4.79 30.63 -38.65
N ALA A 37 -5.85 31.45 -38.51
CA ALA A 37 -6.82 31.32 -37.44
C ALA A 37 -7.63 30.01 -37.53
N VAL A 38 -8.04 29.60 -38.73
CA VAL A 38 -8.75 28.33 -38.95
C VAL A 38 -7.84 27.14 -38.64
N VAL A 39 -6.58 27.16 -39.09
CA VAL A 39 -5.60 26.10 -38.79
C VAL A 39 -5.36 26.02 -37.28
N ALA A 40 -5.17 27.17 -36.61
CA ALA A 40 -4.99 27.21 -35.16
C ALA A 40 -6.23 26.69 -34.41
N TRP A 41 -7.44 27.04 -34.86
CA TRP A 41 -8.68 26.54 -34.30
C TRP A 41 -8.87 25.03 -34.50
N CYS A 42 -8.58 24.51 -35.69
CA CYS A 42 -8.62 23.08 -35.97
C CYS A 42 -7.61 22.32 -35.09
N TYR A 43 -6.39 22.83 -34.98
CA TYR A 43 -5.37 22.25 -34.10
C TYR A 43 -5.81 22.27 -32.63
N TYR A 44 -6.34 23.40 -32.15
CA TYR A 44 -6.86 23.52 -30.79
C TYR A 44 -8.01 22.53 -30.52
N THR A 45 -8.96 22.41 -31.45
CA THR A 45 -10.10 21.48 -31.32
C THR A 45 -9.65 20.01 -31.30
N VAL A 46 -8.67 19.65 -32.14
CA VAL A 46 -8.08 18.30 -32.14
C VAL A 46 -7.33 18.03 -30.84
N SER A 47 -6.55 19.00 -30.37
CA SER A 47 -5.82 18.92 -29.10
C SER A 47 -6.76 18.75 -27.90
N LEU A 48 -7.84 19.52 -27.84
CA LEU A 48 -8.84 19.45 -26.76
C LEU A 48 -9.54 18.08 -26.76
N ARG A 49 -10.01 17.60 -27.92
CA ARG A 49 -10.61 16.26 -28.04
C ARG A 49 -9.65 15.16 -27.63
N LYS A 50 -8.35 15.33 -27.92
CA LYS A 50 -7.32 14.37 -27.51
C LYS A 50 -7.12 14.40 -26.00
N ALA A 51 -7.05 15.58 -25.38
CA ALA A 51 -6.98 15.70 -23.92
C ALA A 51 -8.20 15.05 -23.23
N GLU A 52 -9.41 15.26 -23.76
CA GLU A 52 -10.63 14.61 -23.26
C GLU A 52 -10.60 13.08 -23.40
N ARG A 53 -10.00 12.55 -24.48
CA ARG A 53 -9.83 11.10 -24.68
C ARG A 53 -8.85 10.48 -23.68
N LEU A 54 -7.83 11.23 -23.28
CA LEU A 54 -6.81 10.79 -22.32
C LEU A 54 -7.29 10.87 -20.86
N LYS A 55 -8.35 11.64 -20.62
CA LYS A 55 -9.03 11.66 -19.33
C LYS A 55 -10.04 10.51 -19.22
N THR A 56 -9.96 9.75 -18.13
CA THR A 56 -10.94 8.72 -17.79
C THR A 56 -11.41 8.94 -16.36
N GLU A 57 -12.64 9.43 -16.22
CA GLU A 57 -13.21 9.82 -14.93
C GLU A 57 -12.30 10.79 -14.15
N LEU A 58 -11.73 10.29 -13.05
CA LEU A 58 -10.85 11.01 -12.13
C LEU A 58 -9.35 10.86 -12.48
N MET A 59 -9.03 10.05 -13.49
CA MET A 59 -7.67 9.77 -13.93
C MET A 59 -7.30 10.57 -15.18
N ASP A 60 -6.12 11.16 -15.15
CA ASP A 60 -5.48 11.87 -16.25
C ASP A 60 -4.27 11.08 -16.75
N LEU A 61 -4.37 10.53 -17.97
CA LEU A 61 -3.28 9.79 -18.63
C LEU A 61 -2.37 10.76 -19.39
N ARG A 62 -1.07 10.63 -19.14
CA ARG A 62 0.00 11.35 -19.82
C ARG A 62 0.93 10.37 -20.53
N ALA A 63 1.78 10.89 -21.40
CA ALA A 63 2.72 10.05 -22.14
C ALA A 63 3.67 9.30 -21.18
N ASP A 64 4.05 9.93 -20.07
CA ASP A 64 5.03 9.44 -19.11
C ASP A 64 4.41 8.87 -17.82
N GLY A 65 3.09 8.69 -17.74
CA GLY A 65 2.44 8.19 -16.54
C GLY A 65 0.97 8.59 -16.42
N PHE A 66 0.39 8.44 -15.24
CA PHE A 66 -0.95 8.94 -14.94
C PHE A 66 -1.06 9.49 -13.53
N VAL A 67 -2.08 10.32 -13.34
CA VAL A 67 -2.45 10.92 -12.05
C VAL A 67 -3.93 10.71 -11.80
N ILE A 68 -4.29 10.31 -10.60
CA ILE A 68 -5.68 10.26 -10.14
C ILE A 68 -5.91 11.42 -9.19
N ARG A 69 -7.00 12.15 -9.40
CA ARG A 69 -7.42 13.27 -8.55
C ARG A 69 -8.73 12.99 -7.86
N ASN A 70 -8.91 13.45 -6.63
CA ASN A 70 -10.24 13.39 -6.00
C ASN A 70 -11.20 14.41 -6.64
N GLN A 71 -12.44 14.44 -6.16
CA GLN A 71 -13.48 15.37 -6.65
C GLN A 71 -13.13 16.86 -6.43
N HIS A 72 -12.23 17.16 -5.47
CA HIS A 72 -11.73 18.50 -5.19
C HIS A 72 -10.49 18.87 -6.03
N GLY A 73 -10.01 17.97 -6.90
CA GLY A 73 -8.87 18.19 -7.79
C GLY A 73 -7.50 17.89 -7.16
N GLU A 74 -7.46 17.44 -5.91
CA GLU A 74 -6.23 17.08 -5.22
C GLU A 74 -5.67 15.76 -5.76
N VAL A 75 -4.35 15.66 -5.87
CA VAL A 75 -3.69 14.42 -6.29
C VAL A 75 -3.77 13.40 -5.16
N VAL A 76 -4.37 12.24 -5.46
CA VAL A 76 -4.45 11.11 -4.53
C VAL A 76 -3.54 9.95 -4.93
N PHE A 77 -3.15 9.89 -6.20
CA PHE A 77 -2.25 8.87 -6.70
C PHE A 77 -1.48 9.34 -7.94
N ARG A 78 -0.19 8.99 -8.02
CA ARG A 78 0.67 9.28 -9.17
C ARG A 78 1.57 8.09 -9.47
N LEU A 79 1.61 7.73 -10.76
CA LEU A 79 2.51 6.71 -11.30
C LEU A 79 3.19 7.23 -12.56
N ALA A 80 4.50 7.03 -12.69
CA ALA A 80 5.28 7.32 -13.89
C ALA A 80 5.73 6.04 -14.59
N PHE A 81 5.77 6.07 -15.92
CA PHE A 81 6.27 5.00 -16.77
C PHE A 81 7.77 5.17 -16.99
N ARG A 82 8.57 4.21 -16.53
CA ARG A 82 10.04 4.20 -16.73
C ARG A 82 10.43 3.38 -17.95
N SER A 83 9.60 2.42 -18.34
CA SER A 83 9.83 1.59 -19.53
C SER A 83 9.51 2.27 -20.87
N GLY A 84 9.28 3.57 -20.88
CA GLY A 84 9.06 4.36 -22.08
C GLY A 84 7.80 5.20 -21.99
N SER A 85 7.70 6.20 -22.85
CA SER A 85 6.51 7.05 -22.95
C SER A 85 5.50 6.45 -23.93
N LEU A 86 4.22 6.49 -23.60
CA LEU A 86 3.13 6.13 -24.52
C LEU A 86 3.12 7.08 -25.72
N ASP A 87 2.94 6.51 -26.92
CA ASP A 87 2.58 7.29 -28.09
C ASP A 87 1.08 7.61 -28.00
N LEU A 88 0.77 8.80 -27.50
CA LEU A 88 -0.61 9.25 -27.29
C LEU A 88 -1.41 9.38 -28.60
N GLU A 89 -0.76 9.44 -29.78
CA GLU A 89 -1.46 9.37 -31.08
C GLU A 89 -1.98 7.96 -31.39
N SER A 90 -1.40 6.93 -30.76
CA SER A 90 -1.83 5.54 -30.92
C SER A 90 -3.02 5.16 -30.02
N CYS A 91 -3.49 6.10 -29.19
CA CYS A 91 -4.51 5.85 -28.18
C CYS A 91 -5.93 6.10 -28.71
N SER A 92 -6.85 5.21 -28.34
CA SER A 92 -8.29 5.34 -28.58
C SER A 92 -9.07 5.09 -27.29
N LYS A 93 -10.32 5.56 -27.25
CA LYS A 93 -11.24 5.33 -26.14
C LYS A 93 -12.54 4.78 -26.70
N GLU A 94 -12.91 3.59 -26.26
CA GLU A 94 -14.13 2.88 -26.63
C GLU A 94 -14.87 2.48 -25.36
N GLY A 95 -15.99 3.16 -25.08
CA GLY A 95 -16.73 3.00 -23.83
C GLY A 95 -15.87 3.31 -22.61
N GLU A 96 -15.73 2.33 -21.73
CA GLU A 96 -14.96 2.42 -20.48
C GLU A 96 -13.47 2.05 -20.62
N ILE A 97 -13.04 1.68 -21.84
CA ILE A 97 -11.68 1.22 -22.12
C ILE A 97 -10.94 2.29 -22.92
N LEU A 98 -9.82 2.75 -22.37
CA LEU A 98 -8.81 3.53 -23.09
C LEU A 98 -7.68 2.57 -23.43
N SER A 99 -7.33 2.44 -24.71
CA SER A 99 -6.24 1.58 -25.17
C SER A 99 -5.21 2.36 -25.98
N CYS A 100 -3.96 1.91 -25.96
CA CYS A 100 -2.87 2.44 -26.78
C CYS A 100 -2.09 1.27 -27.37
N THR A 101 -1.59 1.42 -28.60
CA THR A 101 -0.93 0.34 -29.35
C THR A 101 0.56 0.57 -29.57
N ARG A 102 1.08 1.76 -29.25
CA ARG A 102 2.50 2.10 -29.37
C ARG A 102 3.04 2.91 -28.20
N SER A 103 4.32 2.72 -27.93
CA SER A 103 5.15 3.49 -27.01
C SER A 103 6.39 3.98 -27.77
N GLY A 104 7.20 4.82 -27.13
CA GLY A 104 8.50 5.23 -27.66
C GLY A 104 9.48 4.07 -27.88
N ARG A 105 9.19 2.87 -27.36
CA ARG A 105 10.01 1.66 -27.56
C ARG A 105 9.47 0.72 -28.65
N GLY A 106 8.23 0.87 -29.08
CA GLY A 106 7.65 0.05 -30.13
C GLY A 106 6.18 -0.30 -29.90
N PRO A 107 5.69 -1.40 -30.51
CA PRO A 107 4.35 -1.90 -30.27
C PRO A 107 4.17 -2.38 -28.83
N LEU A 108 3.05 -2.00 -28.21
CA LEU A 108 2.63 -2.54 -26.92
C LEU A 108 1.12 -2.78 -26.91
N ASN A 109 0.68 -3.58 -25.95
CA ASN A 109 -0.72 -3.71 -25.59
C ASN A 109 -0.95 -2.99 -24.24
N PHE A 110 -1.46 -1.77 -24.32
CA PHE A 110 -1.79 -0.97 -23.14
C PHE A 110 -3.28 -0.71 -23.07
N PHE A 111 -3.87 -0.90 -21.89
CA PHE A 111 -5.22 -0.41 -21.64
C PHE A 111 -5.44 0.03 -20.20
N ILE A 112 -6.39 0.94 -20.04
CA ILE A 112 -7.05 1.28 -18.78
C ILE A 112 -8.53 0.98 -18.95
N GLN A 113 -9.06 0.12 -18.09
CA GLN A 113 -10.50 -0.13 -17.97
C GLN A 113 -10.99 0.51 -16.68
N THR A 114 -11.97 1.39 -16.80
CA THR A 114 -12.70 1.93 -15.65
C THR A 114 -13.68 0.88 -15.15
N VAL A 115 -13.74 0.64 -13.84
CA VAL A 115 -14.65 -0.31 -13.20
C VAL A 115 -15.25 0.35 -11.96
N LYS A 116 -16.58 0.34 -11.86
CA LYS A 116 -17.33 0.83 -10.69
C LYS A 116 -18.00 -0.34 -9.96
N PRO A 117 -17.27 -1.06 -9.08
CA PRO A 117 -17.84 -2.22 -8.38
C PRO A 117 -18.90 -1.82 -7.35
N LYS A 118 -18.79 -0.62 -6.78
CA LYS A 118 -19.75 0.01 -5.86
C LYS A 118 -19.78 1.51 -6.17
N ASP A 119 -20.89 2.18 -5.85
CA ASP A 119 -21.03 3.63 -6.10
C ASP A 119 -19.98 4.48 -5.37
N THR A 120 -19.43 3.96 -4.28
CA THR A 120 -18.45 4.64 -3.43
C THR A 120 -16.99 4.43 -3.85
N VAL A 121 -16.71 3.53 -4.82
CA VAL A 121 -15.35 3.15 -5.18
C VAL A 121 -15.15 3.19 -6.69
N MET A 122 -14.14 3.95 -7.13
CA MET A 122 -13.70 3.98 -8.52
C MET A 122 -12.43 3.13 -8.68
N CYS A 123 -12.47 2.13 -9.56
CA CYS A 123 -11.33 1.27 -9.86
C CYS A 123 -10.83 1.48 -11.29
N TYR A 124 -9.51 1.41 -11.46
CA TYR A 124 -8.87 1.41 -12.78
C TYR A 124 -8.05 0.14 -12.94
N ARG A 125 -8.40 -0.71 -13.90
CA ARG A 125 -7.57 -1.85 -14.28
C ARG A 125 -6.60 -1.40 -15.36
N VAL A 126 -5.32 -1.36 -15.01
CA VAL A 126 -4.24 -0.95 -15.92
C VAL A 126 -3.46 -2.19 -16.37
N ARG A 127 -3.31 -2.38 -17.68
CA ARG A 127 -2.42 -3.40 -18.27
C ARG A 127 -1.38 -2.69 -19.12
N TRP A 128 -0.12 -3.08 -18.93
CA TRP A 128 1.01 -2.71 -19.77
C TRP A 128 1.75 -3.97 -20.19
N GLU A 129 1.79 -4.24 -21.49
CA GLU A 129 2.45 -5.42 -22.06
C GLU A 129 3.28 -5.01 -23.28
N GLU A 130 4.60 -4.98 -23.13
CA GLU A 130 5.54 -4.72 -24.23
C GLU A 130 5.61 -5.95 -25.15
N LEU A 131 5.43 -5.73 -26.46
CA LEU A 131 5.48 -6.81 -27.47
C LEU A 131 6.87 -6.95 -28.11
N ALA A 132 7.74 -5.96 -27.93
CA ALA A 132 9.11 -5.99 -28.39
C ALA A 132 10.03 -6.62 -27.34
N ASP A 133 11.02 -7.39 -27.80
CA ASP A 133 12.10 -7.86 -26.92
C ASP A 133 12.88 -6.67 -26.37
N GLY A 134 13.02 -6.61 -25.04
CA GLY A 134 13.58 -5.44 -24.39
C GLY A 134 13.74 -5.58 -22.87
N PRO A 135 14.14 -4.50 -22.19
CA PRO A 135 14.21 -4.48 -20.73
C PRO A 135 12.82 -4.63 -20.09
N ALA A 136 12.81 -5.02 -18.82
CA ALA A 136 11.60 -5.22 -18.04
C ALA A 136 10.64 -4.01 -18.07
N VAL A 137 9.34 -4.26 -17.88
CA VAL A 137 8.37 -3.18 -17.65
C VAL A 137 8.59 -2.65 -16.24
N GLU A 138 8.79 -1.34 -16.11
CA GLU A 138 9.14 -0.64 -14.88
C GLU A 138 8.32 0.64 -14.78
N HIS A 139 7.79 0.87 -13.59
CA HIS A 139 6.99 2.02 -13.24
C HIS A 139 7.43 2.56 -11.87
N THR A 140 7.25 3.85 -11.65
CA THR A 140 7.55 4.51 -10.39
C THR A 140 6.28 5.06 -9.78
N MET A 141 5.95 4.61 -8.58
CA MET A 141 4.89 5.17 -7.76
C MET A 141 5.47 6.23 -6.82
N PHE A 142 4.77 7.34 -6.63
CA PHE A 142 5.19 8.42 -5.72
C PHE A 142 4.32 8.41 -4.46
N TRP A 143 4.93 8.50 -3.28
CA TRP A 143 4.21 8.57 -2.01
C TRP A 143 3.67 9.97 -1.71
N GLU A 144 4.34 10.99 -2.26
CA GLU A 144 4.09 12.40 -1.98
C GLU A 144 4.06 12.66 -0.45
N ASP A 145 2.95 13.15 0.06
CA ASP A 145 2.62 13.45 1.46
C ASP A 145 1.71 12.39 2.11
N ALA A 146 1.32 11.34 1.37
CA ALA A 146 0.43 10.30 1.86
C ALA A 146 1.13 9.28 2.77
N HIS A 147 0.36 8.71 3.69
CA HIS A 147 0.77 7.56 4.51
C HIS A 147 0.29 6.27 3.84
N TRP A 148 1.18 5.29 3.71
CA TRP A 148 0.90 4.01 3.06
C TRP A 148 0.94 2.85 4.04
N TYR A 149 0.06 1.87 3.83
CA TYR A 149 -0.14 0.68 4.67
C TYR A 149 -0.22 -0.57 3.79
N GLY A 150 0.14 -1.73 4.33
CA GLY A 150 0.08 -3.02 3.63
C GLY A 150 1.44 -3.46 3.07
N GLY A 151 1.42 -4.25 2.01
CA GLY A 151 2.60 -4.89 1.44
C GLY A 151 2.94 -6.21 2.14
N SER A 152 4.07 -6.24 2.85
CA SER A 152 4.60 -7.46 3.46
C SER A 152 5.05 -7.20 4.89
N GLU A 153 5.14 -8.27 5.66
CA GLU A 153 5.98 -8.28 6.85
C GLU A 153 7.45 -8.01 6.47
N MET A 154 8.17 -7.26 7.30
CA MET A 154 9.58 -6.92 7.14
C MET A 154 10.34 -7.07 8.47
N SER A 155 11.67 -7.17 8.42
CA SER A 155 12.53 -7.20 9.60
C SER A 155 12.39 -5.95 10.46
N SER A 156 12.52 -4.78 9.83
CA SER A 156 12.25 -3.48 10.43
C SER A 156 10.86 -3.01 10.05
N GLN A 157 9.88 -3.24 10.91
CA GLN A 157 8.48 -2.91 10.63
C GLN A 157 8.07 -1.58 11.28
N HIS A 158 7.47 -0.69 10.49
CA HIS A 158 6.88 0.57 10.95
C HIS A 158 5.43 0.71 10.49
N TRP A 159 4.70 1.58 11.18
CA TRP A 159 3.34 1.96 10.85
C TRP A 159 3.20 3.49 10.86
N PRO A 160 2.71 4.15 9.79
CA PRO A 160 2.63 3.66 8.42
C PRO A 160 4.00 3.18 7.91
N ILE A 161 4.02 2.62 6.71
CA ILE A 161 5.26 2.15 6.06
C ILE A 161 6.31 3.28 6.08
N ARG A 162 7.48 2.94 6.63
CA ARG A 162 8.67 3.79 6.64
C ARG A 162 9.85 2.96 6.17
N LEU A 163 10.31 3.25 4.95
CA LEU A 163 11.49 2.59 4.37
C LEU A 163 12.71 3.50 4.55
N ALA A 164 13.88 2.90 4.71
CA ALA A 164 15.15 3.59 4.84
C ALA A 164 16.06 3.27 3.65
N GLY A 165 16.79 4.27 3.16
CA GLY A 165 17.78 4.09 2.11
C GLY A 165 17.18 3.80 0.72
N TYR A 166 17.82 2.89 0.01
CA TYR A 166 17.53 2.56 -1.38
C TYR A 166 17.59 1.04 -1.57
N GLN A 167 16.63 0.50 -2.32
CA GLN A 167 16.60 -0.91 -2.70
C GLN A 167 16.27 -1.03 -4.19
N GLU A 168 17.16 -1.69 -4.93
CA GLU A 168 16.88 -2.11 -6.31
C GLU A 168 15.67 -3.07 -6.34
N PRO A 169 14.90 -3.12 -7.44
CA PRO A 169 13.78 -4.06 -7.56
C PRO A 169 14.21 -5.53 -7.39
N VAL A 170 13.80 -6.13 -6.27
CA VAL A 170 13.99 -7.55 -5.94
C VAL A 170 12.66 -8.31 -6.05
N PRO A 171 12.68 -9.64 -6.28
CA PRO A 171 11.45 -10.42 -6.43
C PRO A 171 10.53 -10.29 -5.20
N TYR A 172 9.27 -9.96 -5.42
CA TYR A 172 8.28 -9.80 -4.36
C TYR A 172 7.60 -11.13 -4.07
N VAL A 173 8.30 -11.98 -3.31
CA VAL A 173 7.89 -13.34 -2.95
C VAL A 173 8.03 -13.57 -1.45
N THR A 174 7.27 -14.51 -0.90
CA THR A 174 7.38 -14.92 0.50
C THR A 174 8.77 -15.46 0.83
N SER A 175 9.32 -15.08 1.98
CA SER A 175 10.63 -15.56 2.44
C SER A 175 10.76 -15.55 3.97
N ASP A 176 11.86 -16.10 4.48
CA ASP A 176 12.20 -16.07 5.91
C ASP A 176 13.00 -14.81 6.25
N VAL A 177 12.29 -13.76 6.69
CA VAL A 177 12.91 -12.47 7.00
C VAL A 177 13.75 -12.49 8.30
N TYR A 178 13.63 -13.51 9.14
CA TYR A 178 14.51 -13.68 10.31
C TYR A 178 15.94 -14.00 9.85
N SER A 179 16.06 -14.90 8.86
CA SER A 179 17.35 -15.29 8.26
C SER A 179 17.83 -14.32 7.17
N PHE A 180 16.91 -13.66 6.46
CA PHE A 180 17.20 -12.78 5.33
C PHE A 180 16.54 -11.41 5.54
N ARG A 181 17.19 -10.56 6.36
CA ARG A 181 16.62 -9.29 6.86
C ARG A 181 16.19 -8.29 5.77
N ASP A 182 16.81 -8.33 4.59
CA ASP A 182 16.49 -7.45 3.45
C ASP A 182 15.40 -8.03 2.51
N SER A 183 14.81 -9.18 2.85
CA SER A 183 13.78 -9.84 2.05
C SER A 183 12.36 -9.53 2.55
N PHE A 184 11.34 -10.00 1.84
CA PHE A 184 9.94 -9.85 2.26
C PHE A 184 9.49 -11.05 3.11
N GLY A 185 8.79 -10.80 4.21
CA GLY A 185 8.42 -11.81 5.20
C GLY A 185 7.47 -12.91 4.69
N GLY A 186 7.14 -13.83 5.60
CA GLY A 186 6.36 -15.01 5.27
C GLY A 186 4.91 -14.68 4.93
N ILE A 187 4.38 -13.60 5.49
CA ILE A 187 3.03 -13.07 5.23
C ILE A 187 3.16 -11.82 4.35
N LEU A 188 2.61 -11.90 3.14
CA LEU A 188 2.77 -10.88 2.11
C LEU A 188 1.55 -10.83 1.20
N GLU A 189 1.16 -9.61 0.84
CA GLU A 189 0.17 -9.35 -0.20
C GLU A 189 0.65 -8.28 -1.15
N ARG A 190 0.19 -8.35 -2.40
CA ARG A 190 0.48 -7.34 -3.42
C ARG A 190 -0.51 -6.18 -3.34
N TYR A 191 -0.79 -5.71 -2.13
CA TYR A 191 -1.82 -4.72 -1.83
C TYR A 191 -1.30 -3.61 -0.90
N TRP A 192 -1.56 -2.37 -1.29
CA TRP A 192 -1.25 -1.19 -0.48
C TRP A 192 -2.44 -0.24 -0.41
N LEU A 193 -2.66 0.36 0.75
CA LEU A 193 -3.68 1.36 1.03
C LEU A 193 -3.03 2.68 1.44
N SER A 194 -3.62 3.80 1.06
CA SER A 194 -3.13 5.15 1.35
C SER A 194 -4.11 5.95 2.18
N SER A 195 -3.60 6.83 3.05
CA SER A 195 -4.39 7.83 3.78
C SER A 195 -5.15 8.81 2.88
N LYS A 196 -4.79 8.90 1.60
CA LYS A 196 -5.52 9.69 0.58
C LYS A 196 -6.66 8.93 -0.11
N ALA A 197 -7.15 7.84 0.51
CA ALA A 197 -8.22 6.99 -0.02
C ALA A 197 -7.90 6.38 -1.39
N ALA A 198 -6.64 6.06 -1.63
CA ALA A 198 -6.17 5.32 -2.80
C ALA A 198 -5.70 3.92 -2.36
N ALA A 199 -5.97 2.91 -3.17
CA ALA A 199 -5.45 1.57 -2.96
C ALA A 199 -4.91 1.00 -4.27
N ILE A 200 -3.90 0.14 -4.16
CA ILE A 200 -3.24 -0.51 -5.29
C ILE A 200 -3.21 -1.99 -5.03
N LYS A 201 -3.55 -2.76 -6.06
CA LYS A 201 -3.36 -4.21 -6.08
C LYS A 201 -2.61 -4.61 -7.34
N ILE A 202 -1.50 -5.32 -7.21
CA ILE A 202 -0.78 -5.89 -8.36
C ILE A 202 -1.28 -7.31 -8.59
N ASN A 203 -1.61 -7.64 -9.84
CA ASN A 203 -2.13 -8.97 -10.19
C ASN A 203 -1.04 -10.06 -10.03
N ASP A 204 -1.43 -11.27 -9.63
CA ASP A 204 -0.50 -12.39 -9.39
C ASP A 204 0.19 -12.89 -10.66
N SER A 205 -0.43 -12.65 -11.82
CA SER A 205 0.16 -12.99 -13.13
C SER A 205 1.38 -12.14 -13.46
N VAL A 206 1.61 -11.04 -12.74
CA VAL A 206 2.77 -10.17 -12.94
C VAL A 206 4.00 -10.80 -12.27
N PRO A 207 5.13 -10.99 -12.95
CA PRO A 207 6.39 -11.41 -12.32
C PRO A 207 7.02 -10.23 -11.55
N PHE A 208 6.41 -9.91 -10.41
CA PHE A 208 6.52 -8.63 -9.73
C PHE A 208 7.79 -8.49 -8.90
N HIS A 209 8.46 -7.36 -9.04
CA HIS A 209 9.62 -6.99 -8.26
C HIS A 209 9.36 -5.61 -7.67
N LEU A 210 9.74 -5.45 -6.40
CA LEU A 210 9.57 -4.21 -5.65
C LEU A 210 10.93 -3.66 -5.27
N GLY A 211 11.16 -2.40 -5.63
CA GLY A 211 12.26 -1.59 -5.15
C GLY A 211 11.75 -0.28 -4.58
N PHE A 212 12.63 0.51 -3.96
CA PHE A 212 12.25 1.80 -3.41
C PHE A 212 13.44 2.76 -3.30
N ASN A 213 13.12 4.05 -3.23
CA ASN A 213 14.04 5.12 -2.87
C ASN A 213 13.37 6.00 -1.81
N ALA A 214 13.84 5.89 -0.56
CA ALA A 214 13.26 6.64 0.56
C ALA A 214 13.49 8.15 0.44
N THR A 215 14.62 8.57 -0.14
CA THR A 215 14.96 9.98 -0.35
C THR A 215 13.99 10.65 -1.32
N GLU A 216 13.67 9.94 -2.41
CA GLU A 216 12.73 10.41 -3.43
C GLU A 216 11.26 10.08 -3.10
N ARG A 217 11.02 9.30 -2.03
CA ARG A 217 9.71 8.78 -1.61
C ARG A 217 8.98 8.05 -2.74
N THR A 218 9.67 7.09 -3.35
CA THR A 218 9.15 6.33 -4.49
C THR A 218 9.25 4.83 -4.30
N LEU A 219 8.28 4.09 -4.84
CA LEU A 219 8.40 2.65 -5.11
C LEU A 219 8.65 2.41 -6.59
N PHE A 220 9.49 1.43 -6.87
CA PHE A 220 9.73 0.91 -8.20
C PHE A 220 8.97 -0.41 -8.36
N PHE A 221 8.04 -0.44 -9.30
CA PHE A 221 7.28 -1.62 -9.67
C PHE A 221 7.84 -2.17 -10.97
N GLN A 222 8.40 -3.37 -10.94
CA GLN A 222 9.00 -3.97 -12.13
C GLN A 222 8.40 -5.35 -12.41
N ALA A 223 8.09 -5.64 -13.67
CA ALA A 223 7.64 -6.94 -14.15
C ALA A 223 8.77 -7.58 -14.97
N ARG A 224 9.38 -8.65 -14.45
CA ARG A 224 10.57 -9.27 -15.04
C ARG A 224 10.60 -10.79 -14.84
N TYR A 225 10.69 -11.56 -15.93
CA TYR A 225 10.93 -13.01 -15.85
C TYR A 225 12.41 -13.39 -15.83
N LYS A 226 13.28 -12.60 -16.47
CA LYS A 226 14.73 -12.88 -16.56
C LYS A 226 15.36 -12.82 -15.17
N ASP A 227 16.24 -13.79 -14.86
CA ASP A 227 16.99 -13.88 -13.60
C ASP A 227 16.07 -13.76 -12.36
N SER A 228 14.88 -14.37 -12.42
CA SER A 228 13.84 -14.26 -11.39
C SER A 228 13.27 -15.64 -11.02
N PRO A 229 12.68 -15.78 -9.83
CA PRO A 229 12.06 -17.02 -9.40
C PRO A 229 10.70 -17.29 -10.08
N TYR A 230 10.15 -16.33 -10.84
CA TYR A 230 8.88 -16.46 -11.58
C TYR A 230 8.97 -17.37 -12.83
N LYS A 231 10.09 -18.07 -13.03
CA LYS A 231 10.24 -19.14 -14.02
C LYS A 231 10.38 -20.50 -13.30
N PRO A 232 9.68 -21.56 -13.73
CA PRO A 232 9.75 -22.87 -13.08
C PRO A 232 11.09 -23.59 -13.35
N PRO A 233 11.79 -24.16 -12.33
CA PRO A 233 11.99 -23.61 -10.98
C PRO A 233 13.48 -23.58 -10.52
N PRO A 234 13.90 -22.55 -9.76
CA PRO A 234 15.05 -22.59 -8.86
C PRO A 234 14.73 -22.68 -7.35
N TYR A 235 13.46 -22.61 -6.92
CA TYR A 235 13.06 -22.49 -5.50
C TYR A 235 12.71 -23.80 -4.78
N LEU A 236 12.39 -24.87 -5.53
CA LEU A 236 12.32 -26.22 -4.97
C LEU A 236 13.74 -26.84 -5.00
N PRO A 237 14.13 -27.66 -4.00
CA PRO A 237 15.33 -28.48 -4.15
C PRO A 237 15.24 -29.24 -5.48
N LYS A 238 16.34 -29.35 -6.23
CA LYS A 238 16.37 -29.84 -7.62
C LYS A 238 15.65 -31.19 -7.85
N GLN A 239 15.45 -31.97 -6.80
CA GLN A 239 14.76 -33.26 -6.80
C GLN A 239 13.23 -33.20 -6.70
N PHE A 240 12.64 -32.02 -6.44
CA PHE A 240 11.20 -31.85 -6.30
C PHE A 240 10.64 -30.97 -7.43
N SER A 241 9.45 -31.32 -7.90
CA SER A 241 8.68 -30.54 -8.87
C SER A 241 7.22 -30.54 -8.46
N THR A 242 6.54 -29.41 -8.62
CA THR A 242 5.08 -29.36 -8.49
C THR A 242 4.41 -30.13 -9.64
N PHE A 243 3.24 -30.70 -9.39
CA PHE A 243 2.45 -31.40 -10.43
C PHE A 243 2.06 -30.47 -11.59
N ARG A 244 1.84 -29.18 -11.29
CA ARG A 244 1.66 -28.10 -12.27
C ARG A 244 2.66 -26.98 -12.01
N PRO A 245 3.26 -26.36 -13.04
CA PRO A 245 4.11 -25.18 -12.85
C PRO A 245 3.37 -24.07 -12.12
N LEU A 246 4.02 -23.41 -11.17
CA LEU A 246 3.48 -22.23 -10.50
C LEU A 246 3.93 -20.98 -11.25
N SER A 247 3.00 -20.05 -11.50
CA SER A 247 3.29 -18.75 -12.11
C SER A 247 3.91 -17.75 -11.12
N ASP A 248 3.60 -17.93 -9.83
CA ASP A 248 4.17 -17.18 -8.71
C ASP A 248 4.67 -18.18 -7.65
N PRO A 249 5.95 -18.12 -7.25
CA PRO A 249 6.49 -18.95 -6.17
C PRO A 249 5.69 -18.89 -4.87
N SER A 250 5.10 -17.74 -4.54
CA SER A 250 4.34 -17.51 -3.30
C SER A 250 3.07 -18.34 -3.23
N ILE A 251 2.56 -18.84 -4.38
CA ILE A 251 1.45 -19.81 -4.43
C ILE A 251 1.81 -21.10 -3.66
N TRP A 252 3.10 -21.44 -3.56
CA TRP A 252 3.53 -22.56 -2.71
C TRP A 252 3.08 -22.37 -1.26
N SER A 253 3.25 -21.18 -0.67
CA SER A 253 2.81 -20.89 0.69
C SER A 253 1.32 -21.15 0.86
N ARG A 254 0.50 -20.68 -0.09
CA ARG A 254 -0.94 -20.94 -0.11
C ARG A 254 -1.26 -22.43 -0.15
N CYS A 255 -0.72 -23.14 -1.14
CA CYS A 255 -0.98 -24.57 -1.31
C CYS A 255 -0.52 -25.39 -0.09
N TYR A 256 0.60 -25.01 0.52
CA TYR A 256 1.08 -25.63 1.75
C TYR A 256 0.09 -25.44 2.89
N THR A 257 -0.38 -24.21 3.12
CA THR A 257 -1.36 -23.92 4.18
C THR A 257 -2.71 -24.61 3.94
N GLU A 258 -3.25 -24.56 2.70
CA GLU A 258 -4.50 -25.25 2.34
C GLU A 258 -4.40 -26.77 2.53
N MET A 259 -3.22 -27.34 2.29
CA MET A 259 -2.97 -28.77 2.49
C MET A 259 -2.78 -29.14 3.96
N ALA A 260 -2.05 -28.33 4.74
CA ALA A 260 -1.66 -28.67 6.10
C ALA A 260 -2.81 -28.50 7.11
N ILE A 261 -3.57 -27.40 7.03
CA ILE A 261 -4.55 -27.01 8.05
C ILE A 261 -5.64 -28.05 8.32
N PRO A 262 -6.20 -28.78 7.31
CA PRO A 262 -7.19 -29.83 7.57
C PRO A 262 -6.70 -30.96 8.50
N PHE A 263 -5.39 -31.12 8.69
CA PHE A 263 -4.82 -32.16 9.55
C PHE A 263 -4.56 -31.68 10.99
N TYR A 264 -4.67 -30.38 11.27
CA TYR A 264 -4.25 -29.78 12.53
C TYR A 264 -5.19 -28.65 12.96
N GLU A 265 -6.18 -28.98 13.80
CA GLU A 265 -7.20 -28.01 14.27
C GLU A 265 -6.62 -26.83 15.07
N LEU A 266 -5.46 -27.02 15.72
CA LEU A 266 -4.76 -26.01 16.53
C LEU A 266 -3.44 -25.54 15.90
N ALA A 267 -3.33 -25.61 14.58
CA ALA A 267 -2.12 -25.15 13.89
C ALA A 267 -1.97 -23.62 13.90
N GLU A 268 -0.72 -23.18 13.98
CA GLU A 268 -0.29 -21.85 13.57
C GLU A 268 0.60 -21.97 12.32
N VAL A 269 0.53 -20.97 11.44
CA VAL A 269 1.35 -20.90 10.23
C VAL A 269 2.09 -19.57 10.17
N ARG A 270 3.31 -19.58 9.67
CA ARG A 270 4.17 -18.38 9.52
C ARG A 270 4.24 -17.86 8.08
N VAL A 271 3.40 -18.39 7.21
CA VAL A 271 3.35 -17.99 5.81
C VAL A 271 1.92 -17.70 5.38
N GLY A 272 1.75 -16.65 4.58
CA GLY A 272 0.46 -16.22 4.08
C GLY A 272 0.61 -15.52 2.74
N TYR A 273 -0.08 -16.05 1.73
CA TYR A 273 -0.24 -15.43 0.41
C TYR A 273 -1.58 -15.89 -0.16
N GLN A 274 -2.53 -14.98 -0.36
CA GLN A 274 -3.90 -15.28 -0.81
C GLN A 274 -4.59 -16.37 0.01
N SER A 275 -4.35 -16.35 1.31
CA SER A 275 -4.78 -17.38 2.26
C SER A 275 -5.64 -16.82 3.38
N GLN A 276 -6.26 -15.65 3.18
CA GLN A 276 -7.16 -14.99 4.13
C GLN A 276 -8.40 -15.84 4.45
N ASN A 277 -8.75 -16.77 3.56
CA ASN A 277 -9.84 -17.73 3.75
C ASN A 277 -9.50 -18.87 4.72
N ILE A 278 -8.25 -18.97 5.18
CA ILE A 278 -7.81 -20.01 6.10
C ILE A 278 -8.04 -19.53 7.53
N SER A 279 -8.88 -20.26 8.25
CA SER A 279 -9.17 -19.98 9.66
C SER A 279 -8.15 -20.65 10.59
N CYS A 280 -6.92 -20.13 10.61
CA CYS A 280 -5.88 -20.53 11.55
C CYS A 280 -5.11 -19.30 12.06
N PHE A 281 -4.31 -19.47 13.11
CA PHE A 281 -3.43 -18.39 13.55
C PHE A 281 -2.27 -18.18 12.56
N PHE A 282 -2.18 -16.99 12.01
CA PHE A 282 -1.03 -16.49 11.27
C PHE A 282 -0.06 -15.89 12.27
N ARG A 283 0.98 -16.64 12.60
CA ARG A 283 2.03 -16.18 13.48
C ARG A 283 2.99 -15.29 12.71
N ILE A 284 3.23 -14.11 13.25
CA ILE A 284 4.25 -13.19 12.75
C ILE A 284 5.64 -13.81 12.91
N ILE A 285 6.63 -13.34 12.16
CA ILE A 285 7.98 -13.90 12.20
C ILE A 285 8.58 -13.80 13.61
N ASP A 286 9.48 -14.74 13.91
CA ASP A 286 10.20 -14.79 15.17
C ASP A 286 10.89 -13.44 15.45
N ARG A 287 10.89 -13.03 16.72
CA ARG A 287 11.46 -11.78 17.18
C ARG A 287 12.74 -11.97 17.99
N ASP A 288 13.60 -10.98 17.95
CA ASP A 288 14.75 -10.87 18.82
C ASP A 288 14.32 -10.27 20.18
N SER A 289 15.06 -10.58 21.24
CA SER A 289 14.79 -10.08 22.60
C SER A 289 15.33 -8.66 22.79
N VAL A 290 14.85 -7.74 21.96
CA VAL A 290 15.25 -6.32 21.93
C VAL A 290 14.04 -5.40 21.88
N TRP A 291 14.22 -4.13 22.25
CA TRP A 291 13.13 -3.14 22.27
C TRP A 291 12.80 -2.56 20.88
N GLY A 292 13.71 -2.65 19.91
CA GLY A 292 13.66 -1.88 18.66
C GLY A 292 12.56 -2.26 17.66
N TYR A 293 12.51 -1.51 16.55
CA TYR A 293 11.61 -1.79 15.41
C TYR A 293 12.12 -2.89 14.48
N GLU A 294 13.40 -3.25 14.58
CA GLU A 294 14.00 -4.38 13.87
C GLU A 294 13.82 -5.65 14.69
N LEU A 295 12.80 -6.44 14.35
CA LEU A 295 12.37 -7.66 15.02
C LEU A 295 12.28 -7.59 16.55
N GLY A 296 12.10 -6.40 17.15
CA GLY A 296 11.95 -6.22 18.59
C GLY A 296 10.53 -5.91 19.03
N LEU A 297 10.36 -5.55 20.30
CA LEU A 297 9.06 -5.24 20.91
C LEU A 297 8.30 -4.12 20.17
N LYS A 298 8.97 -3.02 19.79
CA LYS A 298 8.34 -1.89 19.07
C LYS A 298 7.82 -2.28 17.68
N SER A 299 8.34 -3.35 17.09
CA SER A 299 7.87 -3.83 15.78
C SER A 299 6.53 -4.55 15.86
N LEU A 300 6.12 -5.03 17.04
CA LEU A 300 4.99 -5.97 17.19
C LEU A 300 3.66 -5.32 16.75
N ILE A 301 3.32 -4.15 17.29
CA ILE A 301 2.09 -3.43 16.90
C ILE A 301 2.11 -3.10 15.40
N PRO A 302 3.16 -2.47 14.83
CA PRO A 302 3.26 -2.23 13.39
C PRO A 302 3.04 -3.47 12.52
N THR A 303 3.61 -4.62 12.89
CA THR A 303 3.48 -5.87 12.13
C THR A 303 2.05 -6.40 12.20
N VAL A 304 1.45 -6.44 13.39
CA VAL A 304 0.07 -6.91 13.58
C VAL A 304 -0.93 -6.01 12.82
N LEU A 305 -0.76 -4.68 12.87
CA LEU A 305 -1.59 -3.74 12.12
C LEU A 305 -1.43 -3.93 10.60
N THR A 306 -0.20 -4.15 10.13
CA THR A 306 0.08 -4.43 8.71
C THR A 306 -0.66 -5.68 8.25
N ILE A 307 -0.49 -6.80 8.96
CA ILE A 307 -1.09 -8.09 8.61
C ILE A 307 -2.62 -8.04 8.72
N SER A 308 -3.14 -7.33 9.72
CA SER A 308 -4.59 -7.08 9.88
C SER A 308 -5.16 -6.38 8.64
N MET A 309 -4.48 -5.35 8.12
CA MET A 309 -4.89 -4.66 6.88
C MET A 309 -4.69 -5.47 5.59
N LEU A 310 -3.91 -6.55 5.64
CA LEU A 310 -3.82 -7.53 4.55
C LEU A 310 -4.98 -8.56 4.57
N GLY A 311 -5.89 -8.45 5.54
CA GLY A 311 -7.08 -9.28 5.66
C GLY A 311 -6.85 -10.59 6.41
N TYR A 312 -5.82 -10.67 7.24
CA TYR A 312 -5.55 -11.81 8.11
C TYR A 312 -6.03 -11.51 9.54
N PRO A 313 -7.20 -12.01 9.96
CA PRO A 313 -7.83 -11.59 11.21
C PRO A 313 -7.26 -12.31 12.45
N PHE A 314 -6.82 -13.56 12.29
CA PHE A 314 -6.34 -14.40 13.39
C PHE A 314 -4.81 -14.36 13.42
N ILE A 315 -4.25 -13.44 14.21
CA ILE A 315 -2.80 -13.18 14.26
C ILE A 315 -2.23 -13.68 15.58
N SER A 316 -1.15 -14.45 15.54
CA SER A 316 -0.35 -14.78 16.73
C SER A 316 0.84 -13.83 16.80
N ALA A 317 0.99 -13.13 17.92
CA ALA A 317 1.93 -12.02 18.10
C ALA A 317 3.36 -12.45 18.47
N ASP A 318 3.72 -13.69 18.13
CA ASP A 318 4.97 -14.35 18.50
C ASP A 318 5.13 -14.56 20.03
N MET A 319 6.22 -15.23 20.40
CA MET A 319 6.51 -15.64 21.78
C MET A 319 6.78 -14.42 22.68
N ILE A 320 6.28 -14.49 23.92
CA ILE A 320 6.52 -13.48 24.96
C ILE A 320 8.02 -13.40 25.28
N GLY A 321 8.60 -12.20 25.12
CA GLY A 321 10.02 -11.93 25.32
C GLY A 321 10.90 -12.18 24.08
N GLY A 322 10.30 -12.58 22.96
CA GLY A 322 11.01 -12.94 21.73
C GLY A 322 11.43 -14.42 21.70
N ASN A 323 12.10 -14.79 20.62
CA ASN A 323 12.64 -16.12 20.39
C ASN A 323 13.78 -16.42 21.38
N PHE A 324 14.11 -17.69 21.56
CA PHE A 324 15.26 -18.08 22.37
C PHE A 324 16.08 -19.19 21.71
N PHE A 325 17.13 -18.77 21.02
CA PHE A 325 18.19 -19.66 20.56
C PHE A 325 19.56 -19.08 20.92
N PRO A 326 20.34 -19.75 21.79
CA PRO A 326 21.68 -19.29 22.16
C PRO A 326 22.54 -18.99 20.92
N ASN A 327 23.15 -17.80 20.89
CA ASN A 327 23.98 -17.28 19.78
C ASN A 327 23.25 -17.06 18.44
N LYS A 328 21.91 -17.04 18.42
CA LYS A 328 21.10 -16.74 17.22
C LYS A 328 20.00 -15.70 17.44
N THR A 329 19.65 -15.44 18.69
CA THR A 329 18.69 -14.40 19.08
C THR A 329 19.44 -13.23 19.67
N ASP A 330 19.24 -12.04 19.11
CA ASP A 330 19.84 -10.83 19.65
C ASP A 330 19.15 -10.44 20.97
N GLY A 331 19.92 -9.93 21.92
CA GLY A 331 19.41 -9.44 23.21
C GLY A 331 19.12 -10.51 24.28
N ALA A 332 19.20 -11.80 23.96
CA ALA A 332 19.07 -12.90 24.93
C ALA A 332 20.38 -13.68 25.10
N VAL A 333 21.06 -13.50 26.25
CA VAL A 333 22.26 -14.29 26.61
C VAL A 333 21.87 -15.65 27.21
N GLU A 334 20.91 -15.65 28.14
CA GLU A 334 20.32 -16.87 28.73
C GLU A 334 18.79 -16.84 28.70
N ILE A 335 18.20 -15.70 29.06
CA ILE A 335 16.78 -15.35 28.88
C ILE A 335 16.72 -13.84 28.59
N PRO A 336 15.61 -13.31 28.04
CA PRO A 336 15.42 -11.89 27.82
C PRO A 336 15.61 -11.07 29.11
N ASP A 337 15.89 -9.77 28.95
CA ASP A 337 15.85 -8.86 30.09
C ASP A 337 14.47 -8.90 30.78
N ARG A 338 14.48 -8.83 32.12
CA ARG A 338 13.29 -8.97 32.96
C ARG A 338 12.23 -7.91 32.63
N GLU A 339 12.64 -6.65 32.48
CA GLU A 339 11.71 -5.56 32.17
C GLU A 339 11.12 -5.75 30.77
N LEU A 340 11.98 -6.07 29.78
CA LEU A 340 11.54 -6.35 28.42
C LEU A 340 10.50 -7.49 28.40
N TYR A 341 10.77 -8.60 29.10
CA TYR A 341 9.86 -9.74 29.18
C TYR A 341 8.50 -9.35 29.77
N VAL A 342 8.49 -8.55 30.84
CA VAL A 342 7.25 -8.07 31.46
C VAL A 342 6.48 -7.13 30.54
N ARG A 343 7.13 -6.15 29.90
CA ARG A 343 6.48 -5.24 28.93
C ARG A 343 5.97 -5.98 27.69
N TRP A 344 6.64 -7.06 27.30
CA TRP A 344 6.17 -7.92 26.21
C TRP A 344 4.94 -8.74 26.61
N LEU A 345 4.96 -9.34 27.80
CA LEU A 345 3.83 -10.06 28.38
C LEU A 345 2.59 -9.17 28.49
N GLU A 346 2.78 -7.96 29.00
CA GLU A 346 1.77 -6.90 29.07
C GLU A 346 1.12 -6.63 27.72
N LEU A 347 1.92 -6.46 26.66
CA LEU A 347 1.42 -6.27 25.30
C LEU A 347 0.70 -7.52 24.76
N SER A 348 1.31 -8.69 24.90
CA SER A 348 0.77 -9.97 24.40
C SER A 348 -0.58 -10.32 25.04
N ALA A 349 -0.86 -9.87 26.27
CA ALA A 349 -2.15 -10.07 26.91
C ALA A 349 -3.32 -9.42 26.15
N PHE A 350 -3.05 -8.41 25.31
CA PHE A 350 -4.02 -7.73 24.46
C PHE A 350 -3.95 -8.16 22.98
N MET A 351 -3.17 -9.19 22.66
CA MET A 351 -3.09 -9.77 21.32
C MET A 351 -4.08 -10.93 21.17
N PRO A 352 -4.38 -11.39 19.94
CA PRO A 352 -5.35 -12.48 19.73
C PRO A 352 -4.97 -13.82 20.39
N SER A 353 -3.70 -14.00 20.74
CA SER A 353 -3.21 -15.14 21.50
C SER A 353 -2.01 -14.74 22.37
N MET A 354 -1.80 -15.49 23.45
CA MET A 354 -0.60 -15.44 24.29
C MET A 354 0.21 -16.72 24.11
N GLN A 355 1.50 -16.60 23.83
CA GLN A 355 2.40 -17.75 23.67
C GLN A 355 3.64 -17.60 24.55
N PHE A 356 3.77 -18.49 25.53
CA PHE A 356 4.96 -18.58 26.39
C PHE A 356 5.94 -19.61 25.83
N SER A 357 7.18 -19.19 25.57
CA SER A 357 8.29 -20.08 25.26
C SER A 357 9.29 -20.13 26.42
N ILE A 358 9.57 -18.96 27.00
CA ILE A 358 10.32 -18.79 28.22
C ILE A 358 9.31 -18.73 29.36
N PRO A 359 9.31 -19.69 30.28
CA PRO A 359 8.37 -19.65 31.38
C PRO A 359 8.70 -18.56 32.40
N PRO A 360 7.69 -17.88 32.98
CA PRO A 360 7.90 -16.76 33.91
C PRO A 360 8.63 -17.17 35.20
N TRP A 361 8.54 -18.44 35.61
CA TRP A 361 9.22 -18.96 36.80
C TRP A 361 10.74 -19.13 36.65
N LEU A 362 11.31 -18.84 35.48
CA LEU A 362 12.77 -18.71 35.32
C LEU A 362 13.31 -17.37 35.83
N TYR A 363 12.43 -16.38 36.03
CA TYR A 363 12.79 -15.10 36.62
C TYR A 363 12.60 -15.16 38.14
N ASP A 364 11.53 -14.55 38.67
CA ASP A 364 11.25 -14.46 40.08
C ASP A 364 9.74 -14.53 40.36
N LYS A 365 9.37 -14.51 41.64
CA LYS A 365 7.98 -14.62 42.10
C LYS A 365 7.11 -13.46 41.58
N GLU A 366 7.67 -12.27 41.46
CA GLU A 366 6.94 -11.09 40.99
C GLU A 366 6.58 -11.25 39.52
N VAL A 367 7.50 -11.72 38.66
CA VAL A 367 7.20 -12.00 37.24
C VAL A 367 6.13 -13.09 37.09
N VAL A 368 6.12 -14.10 37.98
CA VAL A 368 5.04 -15.12 37.99
C VAL A 368 3.70 -14.52 38.35
N GLU A 369 3.63 -13.65 39.36
CA GLU A 369 2.41 -12.95 39.76
C GLU A 369 1.90 -12.03 38.65
N ILE A 370 2.79 -11.30 37.97
CA ILE A 370 2.46 -10.47 36.81
C ILE A 370 1.93 -11.34 35.65
N ALA A 371 2.56 -12.48 35.37
CA ALA A 371 2.09 -13.43 34.34
C ALA A 371 0.70 -13.97 34.64
N GLN A 372 0.40 -14.30 35.89
CA GLN A 372 -0.94 -14.72 36.31
C GLN A 372 -1.95 -13.59 36.12
N LYS A 373 -1.65 -12.37 36.60
CA LYS A 373 -2.48 -11.17 36.45
C LYS A 373 -2.86 -10.93 34.98
N PHE A 374 -1.89 -10.97 34.07
CA PHE A 374 -2.16 -10.70 32.64
C PHE A 374 -2.81 -11.87 31.90
N THR A 375 -2.57 -13.11 32.33
CA THR A 375 -3.31 -14.27 31.80
C THR A 375 -4.79 -14.21 32.20
N GLU A 376 -5.08 -13.87 33.46
CA GLU A 376 -6.46 -13.66 33.94
C GLU A 376 -7.12 -12.46 33.24
N LEU A 377 -6.38 -11.37 33.01
CA LEU A 377 -6.87 -10.23 32.23
C LEU A 377 -7.22 -10.65 30.80
N HIS A 378 -6.33 -11.40 30.13
CA HIS A 378 -6.59 -11.89 28.79
C HIS A 378 -7.85 -12.77 28.75
N GLU A 379 -7.98 -13.72 29.68
CA GLU A 379 -9.14 -14.62 29.77
C GLU A 379 -10.45 -13.88 30.05
N SER A 380 -10.44 -12.88 30.94
CA SER A 380 -11.66 -12.23 31.41
C SER A 380 -12.11 -11.02 30.55
N LEU A 381 -11.18 -10.33 29.91
CA LEU A 381 -11.45 -9.10 29.15
C LEU A 381 -11.24 -9.28 27.64
N VAL A 382 -10.09 -9.83 27.24
CA VAL A 382 -9.67 -9.81 25.83
C VAL A 382 -10.27 -10.98 25.05
N ALA A 383 -10.12 -12.21 25.54
CA ALA A 383 -10.62 -13.42 24.87
C ALA A 383 -12.13 -13.39 24.57
N PRO A 384 -13.03 -12.90 25.45
CA PRO A 384 -14.44 -12.78 25.13
C PRO A 384 -14.69 -11.84 23.95
N LEU A 385 -14.00 -10.69 23.92
CA LEU A 385 -14.10 -9.73 22.82
C LEU A 385 -13.54 -10.30 21.51
N LEU A 386 -12.43 -11.04 21.56
CA LEU A 386 -11.87 -11.72 20.39
C LEU A 386 -12.86 -12.75 19.80
N LEU A 387 -13.57 -13.50 20.63
CA LEU A 387 -14.56 -14.48 20.19
C LEU A 387 -15.79 -13.83 19.54
N GLU A 388 -16.24 -12.70 20.08
CA GLU A 388 -17.31 -11.89 19.46
C GLU A 388 -16.87 -11.39 18.08
N LEU A 389 -15.72 -10.73 18.01
CA LEU A 389 -15.16 -10.17 16.78
C LEU A 389 -14.83 -11.27 15.75
N ALA A 390 -14.40 -12.45 16.19
CA ALA A 390 -14.17 -13.60 15.30
C ALA A 390 -15.45 -14.03 14.57
N GLY A 391 -16.61 -13.89 15.21
CA GLY A 391 -17.91 -14.06 14.56
C GLY A 391 -18.12 -13.01 13.48
N GLU A 392 -17.95 -11.72 13.80
CA GLU A 392 -18.15 -10.60 12.88
C GLU A 392 -17.25 -10.63 11.65
N VAL A 393 -16.01 -11.09 11.81
CA VAL A 393 -15.02 -11.25 10.73
C VAL A 393 -15.57 -12.09 9.59
N THR A 394 -16.38 -13.12 9.90
CA THR A 394 -16.93 -14.03 8.88
C THR A 394 -17.95 -13.36 7.95
N ASP A 395 -18.58 -12.29 8.42
CA ASP A 395 -19.58 -11.52 7.67
C ASP A 395 -18.97 -10.27 7.02
N THR A 396 -18.07 -9.58 7.70
CA THR A 396 -17.57 -8.24 7.32
C THR A 396 -16.18 -8.27 6.69
N GLY A 397 -15.32 -9.18 7.16
CA GLY A 397 -13.88 -9.15 6.91
C GLY A 397 -13.13 -8.05 7.66
N ASP A 398 -13.78 -7.37 8.61
CA ASP A 398 -13.14 -6.31 9.40
C ASP A 398 -12.06 -6.92 10.31
N PRO A 399 -10.88 -6.29 10.44
CA PRO A 399 -9.79 -6.83 11.26
C PRO A 399 -10.18 -6.84 12.75
N ILE A 400 -9.62 -7.76 13.52
CA ILE A 400 -9.84 -7.79 14.98
C ILE A 400 -8.99 -6.71 15.67
N ILE A 401 -7.69 -6.67 15.33
CA ILE A 401 -6.77 -5.64 15.80
C ILE A 401 -6.73 -4.51 14.78
N ARG A 402 -7.10 -3.30 15.19
CA ARG A 402 -7.33 -2.17 14.29
C ARG A 402 -6.41 -0.98 14.60
N PRO A 403 -5.97 -0.23 13.59
CA PRO A 403 -5.30 1.04 13.82
C PRO A 403 -6.29 2.09 14.31
N ILE A 404 -5.82 3.11 15.04
CA ILE A 404 -6.70 4.14 15.62
C ILE A 404 -7.49 4.90 14.53
N TRP A 405 -6.90 5.09 13.35
CA TRP A 405 -7.58 5.73 12.23
C TRP A 405 -8.78 4.93 11.70
N TRP A 406 -8.98 3.68 12.11
CA TRP A 406 -10.14 2.87 11.73
C TRP A 406 -11.45 3.52 12.17
N ILE A 407 -11.52 3.98 13.43
CA ILE A 407 -12.68 4.69 13.99
C ILE A 407 -12.63 6.20 13.77
N SER A 408 -11.45 6.74 13.42
CA SER A 408 -11.23 8.18 13.23
C SER A 408 -10.43 8.47 11.95
N PRO A 409 -10.93 8.08 10.76
CA PRO A 409 -10.15 8.14 9.51
C PRO A 409 -9.86 9.57 9.04
N ARG A 410 -10.64 10.55 9.49
CA ARG A 410 -10.48 11.97 9.13
C ARG A 410 -9.50 12.71 10.05
N ASP A 411 -9.05 12.08 11.11
CA ASP A 411 -8.09 12.66 12.04
C ASP A 411 -6.67 12.25 11.64
N GLU A 412 -5.94 13.16 11.01
CA GLU A 412 -4.58 12.90 10.52
C GLU A 412 -3.60 12.50 11.63
N ALA A 413 -3.83 12.91 12.88
CA ALA A 413 -2.99 12.53 14.00
C ALA A 413 -2.98 11.00 14.20
N THR A 414 -4.11 10.34 13.92
CA THR A 414 -4.28 8.89 14.08
C THR A 414 -3.58 8.07 13.01
N HIS A 415 -3.23 8.68 11.86
CA HIS A 415 -2.61 7.98 10.73
C HIS A 415 -1.20 7.48 11.04
N ARG A 416 -0.52 8.12 12.02
CA ARG A 416 0.89 7.84 12.37
C ARG A 416 1.07 7.06 13.67
N ILE A 417 -0.02 6.76 14.37
CA ILE A 417 0.07 6.09 15.67
C ILE A 417 0.41 4.62 15.44
N ASP A 418 1.61 4.25 15.87
CA ASP A 418 2.19 2.89 15.73
C ASP A 418 2.39 2.18 17.07
N SER A 419 2.10 2.88 18.17
CA SER A 419 2.26 2.39 19.54
C SER A 419 0.93 2.25 20.28
N GLN A 420 -0.20 2.43 19.59
CA GLN A 420 -1.55 2.15 20.09
C GLN A 420 -2.34 1.37 19.06
N PHE A 421 -3.28 0.56 19.52
CA PHE A 421 -4.19 -0.19 18.65
C PHE A 421 -5.55 -0.32 19.32
N LEU A 422 -6.53 -0.76 18.54
CA LEU A 422 -7.86 -1.12 19.00
C LEU A 422 -8.04 -2.63 18.90
N ILE A 423 -8.84 -3.18 19.81
CA ILE A 423 -9.47 -4.49 19.67
C ILE A 423 -10.94 -4.21 19.38
N GLY A 424 -11.38 -4.54 18.16
CA GLY A 424 -12.66 -4.06 17.64
C GLY A 424 -12.70 -2.54 17.56
N ASP A 425 -13.85 -1.94 17.89
CA ASP A 425 -14.02 -0.48 17.97
C ASP A 425 -14.05 0.05 19.42
N THR A 426 -14.04 -0.84 20.41
CA THR A 426 -14.46 -0.51 21.77
C THR A 426 -13.34 -0.55 22.80
N LEU A 427 -12.22 -1.22 22.53
CA LEU A 427 -11.10 -1.31 23.46
C LEU A 427 -9.83 -0.78 22.81
N MET A 428 -9.31 0.35 23.30
CA MET A 428 -8.04 0.92 22.86
C MET A 428 -6.93 0.59 23.84
N VAL A 429 -5.76 0.20 23.34
CA VAL A 429 -4.61 -0.24 24.14
C VAL A 429 -3.37 0.59 23.77
N ALA A 430 -2.62 1.00 24.78
CA ALA A 430 -1.43 1.84 24.71
C ALA A 430 -0.34 1.30 25.68
N PRO A 431 0.40 0.25 25.30
CA PRO A 431 1.43 -0.38 26.16
C PRO A 431 2.70 0.47 26.30
N VAL A 432 3.50 0.31 27.36
CA VAL A 432 4.83 0.93 27.41
C VAL A 432 5.82 0.11 26.57
N LEU A 433 6.52 0.76 25.64
CA LEU A 433 7.43 0.13 24.68
C LEU A 433 8.89 0.63 24.79
N GLU A 434 9.20 1.36 25.86
CA GLU A 434 10.51 1.98 26.09
C GLU A 434 11.08 1.48 27.42
N MET A 435 12.38 1.17 27.41
CA MET A 435 13.10 0.70 28.58
C MET A 435 13.14 1.77 29.68
N GLY A 436 12.91 1.35 30.92
CA GLY A 436 12.92 2.19 32.12
C GLY A 436 11.75 3.14 32.26
N LYS A 437 10.73 3.07 31.39
CA LYS A 437 9.58 3.98 31.42
C LYS A 437 8.42 3.43 32.24
N GLN A 438 7.79 4.31 33.01
CA GLN A 438 6.57 4.06 33.79
C GLN A 438 5.46 5.10 33.46
N GLU A 439 5.59 5.72 32.30
CA GLU A 439 4.66 6.71 31.78
C GLU A 439 4.77 6.70 30.24
N ARG A 440 3.72 7.16 29.56
CA ARG A 440 3.77 7.37 28.11
C ARG A 440 2.72 8.38 27.65
N ASP A 441 2.96 8.93 26.46
CA ASP A 441 1.93 9.69 25.77
C ASP A 441 0.85 8.77 25.19
N VAL A 442 -0.41 9.19 25.32
CA VAL A 442 -1.59 8.48 24.81
C VAL A 442 -2.52 9.45 24.08
N TYR A 443 -2.81 9.17 22.82
CA TYR A 443 -3.79 9.91 22.05
C TYR A 443 -5.17 9.24 22.14
N LEU A 444 -6.17 9.98 22.60
CA LEU A 444 -7.58 9.57 22.56
C LEU A 444 -8.25 10.25 21.36
N PRO A 445 -8.79 9.51 20.38
CA PRO A 445 -9.56 10.11 19.29
C PRO A 445 -10.93 10.61 19.79
N ALA A 446 -11.65 11.33 18.94
CA ALA A 446 -12.99 11.83 19.24
C ALA A 446 -13.93 10.70 19.72
N GLY A 447 -14.62 10.92 20.85
CA GLY A 447 -15.43 9.91 21.52
C GLY A 447 -15.43 10.07 23.05
N LYS A 448 -16.13 9.18 23.75
CA LYS A 448 -16.05 9.11 25.21
C LYS A 448 -15.30 7.85 25.59
N TRP A 449 -14.29 8.02 26.43
CA TRP A 449 -13.38 6.94 26.80
C TRP A 449 -13.28 6.83 28.32
N ARG A 450 -13.25 5.60 28.83
CA ARG A 450 -12.98 5.31 30.24
C ARG A 450 -11.67 4.56 30.36
N SER A 451 -10.70 5.08 31.13
CA SER A 451 -9.45 4.36 31.38
C SER A 451 -9.67 3.13 32.27
N TYR A 452 -8.72 2.21 32.25
CA TYR A 452 -8.65 1.10 33.20
C TYR A 452 -8.62 1.54 34.68
N LYS A 453 -8.18 2.78 34.95
CA LYS A 453 -8.20 3.42 36.28
C LYS A 453 -9.58 4.02 36.64
N GLY A 454 -10.56 3.95 35.74
CA GLY A 454 -11.92 4.44 35.95
C GLY A 454 -12.13 5.92 35.60
N GLU A 455 -11.11 6.61 35.09
CA GLU A 455 -11.21 8.01 34.70
C GLU A 455 -12.02 8.16 33.42
N LEU A 456 -12.90 9.16 33.36
CA LEU A 456 -13.76 9.43 32.21
C LEU A 456 -13.25 10.63 31.41
N PHE A 457 -13.01 10.42 30.13
CA PHE A 457 -12.57 11.43 29.17
C PHE A 457 -13.69 11.74 28.18
N GLU A 458 -14.40 12.86 28.39
CA GLU A 458 -15.50 13.32 27.51
C GLU A 458 -15.09 14.47 26.57
N LYS A 459 -13.91 15.05 26.78
CA LYS A 459 -13.37 16.17 25.98
C LYS A 459 -12.23 15.67 25.09
N THR A 460 -12.59 14.97 24.02
CA THR A 460 -11.66 14.41 23.04
C THR A 460 -11.94 15.01 21.64
N PRO A 461 -11.00 14.93 20.68
CA PRO A 461 -9.69 14.29 20.75
C PRO A 461 -8.73 14.99 21.72
N VAL A 462 -7.84 14.24 22.35
CA VAL A 462 -6.85 14.76 23.31
C VAL A 462 -5.59 13.92 23.33
N LEU A 463 -4.43 14.58 23.46
CA LEU A 463 -3.16 13.94 23.79
C LEU A 463 -2.94 14.03 25.30
N LEU A 464 -2.94 12.89 25.97
CA LEU A 464 -2.52 12.77 27.36
C LEU A 464 -1.00 12.64 27.37
N THR A 465 -0.31 13.60 27.97
CA THR A 465 1.16 13.59 28.09
C THR A 465 1.58 12.95 29.39
N ASP A 466 2.64 12.13 29.36
CA ASP A 466 3.20 11.48 30.55
C ASP A 466 2.13 10.74 31.39
N TYR A 467 1.21 10.03 30.71
CA TYR A 467 0.16 9.28 31.40
C TYR A 467 0.80 8.11 32.18
N PRO A 468 0.57 7.99 33.49
CA PRO A 468 1.29 7.04 34.34
C PRO A 468 0.85 5.59 34.10
N VAL A 469 1.83 4.72 33.85
CA VAL A 469 1.67 3.29 33.56
C VAL A 469 2.85 2.54 34.19
N ASP A 470 2.65 2.08 35.42
CA ASP A 470 3.68 1.37 36.18
C ASP A 470 4.06 0.04 35.51
N LEU A 471 5.15 -0.57 35.97
CA LEU A 471 5.42 -1.97 35.63
C LEU A 471 4.34 -2.83 36.25
N ASP A 472 3.78 -3.77 35.50
CA ASP A 472 2.56 -4.52 35.79
C ASP A 472 1.23 -3.87 35.33
N GLU A 473 1.25 -2.67 34.76
CA GLU A 473 0.09 -1.98 34.23
C GLU A 473 0.17 -1.79 32.72
N VAL A 474 -0.99 -1.73 32.06
CA VAL A 474 -1.12 -1.33 30.66
C VAL A 474 -2.20 -0.27 30.56
N ALA A 475 -1.91 0.85 29.90
CA ALA A 475 -2.94 1.83 29.60
C ALA A 475 -3.89 1.28 28.55
N TYR A 476 -5.13 1.01 28.96
CA TYR A 476 -6.23 0.71 28.05
C TYR A 476 -7.48 1.53 28.39
N PHE A 477 -8.30 1.75 27.37
CA PHE A 477 -9.45 2.64 27.41
C PHE A 477 -10.65 1.96 26.74
N LEU A 478 -11.78 1.94 27.43
CA LEU A 478 -13.04 1.42 26.93
C LEU A 478 -13.89 2.54 26.36
N TRP A 479 -14.47 2.32 25.19
CA TRP A 479 -15.46 3.20 24.60
C TRP A 479 -16.71 3.24 25.49
N VAL A 480 -17.24 4.44 25.70
CA VAL A 480 -18.48 4.68 26.43
C VAL A 480 -19.51 5.21 25.46
N SER A 481 -20.57 4.43 25.23
CA SER A 481 -21.72 4.81 24.40
C SER A 481 -22.50 5.99 24.98
#